data_AF-K2EI88-F1
#
_entry.id   AF-K2EI88-F1
#
_cell.length_a   1.000
_cell.length_b   1.000
_cell.length_c   1.000
_cell.angle_alpha   90.00
_cell.angle_beta   90.00
_cell.angle_gamma   90.00
#
_symmetry.space_group_name_H-M   'P 1'
#
loop_
_entity.id
_entity.type
_entity.pdbx_description
1 polymer ?
#
loop_
_entity_poly.entity_id
_entity_poly.type
_entity_poly.pdbx_seq_one_letter_code
_entity_poly.pdbx_strand_id
1 'polypeptide(L)'
;MLDIKADVETGSSLSQAFRKFPLQFDALYCNLVSAGEQAGILDTLLDRLATYKEKIIAIKSKIKSAMFYPISILVVAFVITAVIMIFVIPAFKEVFKSFGADLPAPTLIVMAISDFFVAYWWAIFSIIGGGFYAFFESWKRSE
;
A
#
# COMPACT_ATOMS: atom_id res chain seq x y z
N MET A 1 12.80 -4.88 -23.52
CA MET A 1 12.53 -3.89 -24.59
C MET A 1 13.31 -4.22 -25.86
N LEU A 2 14.64 -4.40 -25.79
CA LEU A 2 15.46 -4.83 -26.94
C LEU A 2 14.98 -6.15 -27.57
N ASP A 3 14.56 -7.11 -26.74
CA ASP A 3 14.07 -8.42 -27.24
C ASP A 3 12.74 -8.32 -28.00
N ILE A 4 11.83 -7.42 -27.61
CA ILE A 4 10.55 -7.24 -28.31
C ILE A 4 10.80 -6.71 -29.72
N LYS A 5 11.70 -5.71 -29.83
CA LYS A 5 12.08 -5.15 -31.13
C LYS A 5 12.74 -6.21 -32.02
N ALA A 6 13.71 -6.96 -31.46
CA ALA A 6 14.40 -8.02 -32.19
C ALA A 6 13.41 -9.11 -32.68
N ASP A 7 12.47 -9.52 -31.83
CA ASP A 7 11.44 -10.50 -32.21
C ASP A 7 10.60 -10.04 -33.41
N VAL A 8 10.18 -8.77 -33.41
CA VAL A 8 9.40 -8.21 -34.52
C VAL A 8 10.25 -8.07 -35.78
N GLU A 9 11.51 -7.64 -35.67
CA GLU A 9 12.45 -7.56 -36.80
C GLU A 9 12.76 -8.93 -37.42
N THR A 10 12.73 -10.01 -36.61
CA THR A 10 12.86 -11.39 -37.09
C THR A 10 11.56 -12.00 -37.64
N GLY A 11 10.46 -11.23 -37.68
CA GLY A 11 9.18 -11.62 -38.29
C GLY A 11 8.14 -12.19 -37.32
N SER A 12 8.36 -12.14 -36.01
CA SER A 12 7.33 -12.50 -35.02
C SER A 12 6.24 -11.42 -34.97
N SER A 13 4.99 -11.84 -34.73
CA SER A 13 3.89 -10.88 -34.56
C SER A 13 4.07 -10.06 -33.28
N LEU A 14 3.56 -8.83 -33.25
CA LEU A 14 3.69 -7.95 -32.08
C LEU A 14 3.06 -8.59 -30.83
N SER A 15 1.92 -9.25 -31.03
CA SER A 15 1.22 -10.03 -30.02
C SER A 15 2.05 -11.19 -29.45
N GLN A 16 2.86 -11.87 -30.27
CA GLN A 16 3.75 -12.95 -29.81
C GLN A 16 4.93 -12.41 -29.00
N ALA A 17 5.52 -11.29 -29.44
CA ALA A 17 6.61 -10.63 -28.71
C ALA A 17 6.14 -10.15 -27.32
N PHE A 18 4.94 -9.60 -27.21
CA PHE A 18 4.37 -9.16 -25.92
C PHE A 18 4.06 -10.31 -24.96
N ARG A 19 3.64 -11.48 -25.46
CA ARG A 19 3.36 -12.66 -24.62
C ARG A 19 4.57 -13.17 -23.84
N LYS A 20 5.80 -12.85 -24.27
CA LYS A 20 7.03 -13.18 -23.53
C LYS A 20 7.16 -12.39 -22.21
N PHE A 21 6.36 -11.34 -22.01
CA PHE A 21 6.42 -10.42 -20.88
C PHE A 21 5.06 -10.32 -20.15
N PRO A 22 4.57 -11.40 -19.52
CA PRO A 22 3.21 -11.48 -18.96
C PRO A 22 2.97 -10.57 -17.75
N LEU A 23 4.03 -10.10 -17.09
CA LEU A 23 3.92 -9.15 -15.97
C LEU A 23 3.56 -7.73 -16.44
N GLN A 24 3.96 -7.38 -17.67
CA GLN A 24 3.73 -6.06 -18.26
C GLN A 24 2.53 -6.07 -19.21
N PHE A 25 2.36 -7.16 -19.96
CA PHE A 25 1.28 -7.34 -20.93
C PHE A 25 0.43 -8.54 -20.54
N ASP A 26 -0.73 -8.26 -19.96
CA ASP A 26 -1.69 -9.31 -19.62
C ASP A 26 -2.26 -10.01 -20.87
N ALA A 27 -2.93 -11.14 -20.65
CA ALA A 27 -3.50 -11.93 -21.74
C ALA A 27 -4.53 -11.14 -22.56
N LEU A 28 -5.28 -10.25 -21.93
CA LEU A 28 -6.27 -9.41 -22.60
C LEU A 28 -5.60 -8.43 -23.56
N TYR A 29 -4.54 -7.76 -23.11
CA TYR A 29 -3.73 -6.84 -23.91
C TYR A 29 -3.16 -7.56 -25.14
N CYS A 30 -2.52 -8.72 -24.95
CA CYS A 30 -1.97 -9.51 -26.06
C CYS A 30 -3.04 -9.97 -27.05
N ASN A 31 -4.23 -10.34 -26.57
CA ASN A 31 -5.34 -10.77 -27.43
C ASN A 31 -5.94 -9.60 -28.23
N LEU A 32 -6.04 -8.41 -27.63
CA LEU A 32 -6.49 -7.20 -28.31
C LEU A 32 -5.48 -6.76 -29.39
N VAL A 33 -4.19 -6.82 -29.09
CA VAL A 33 -3.13 -6.56 -30.09
C VAL A 33 -3.20 -7.56 -31.23
N SER A 34 -3.36 -8.86 -30.95
CA SER A 34 -3.50 -9.88 -31.99
C SER A 34 -4.72 -9.65 -32.89
N ALA A 35 -5.86 -9.23 -32.32
CA ALA A 35 -7.06 -8.92 -33.09
C ALA A 35 -6.87 -7.67 -33.96
N GLY A 36 -6.17 -6.64 -33.46
CA GLY A 36 -5.86 -5.43 -34.22
C GLY A 36 -4.86 -5.66 -35.35
N GLU A 37 -3.89 -6.52 -35.12
CA GLU A 37 -2.89 -6.95 -36.11
C GLU A 37 -3.57 -7.75 -37.25
N GLN A 38 -4.48 -8.67 -36.93
CA GLN A 38 -5.26 -9.42 -37.92
C GLN A 38 -6.27 -8.56 -38.70
N ALA A 39 -6.87 -7.56 -38.04
CA ALA A 39 -7.83 -6.66 -38.66
C ALA A 39 -7.19 -5.45 -39.37
N GLY A 40 -5.85 -5.32 -39.34
CA GLY A 40 -5.13 -4.21 -39.97
C GLY A 40 -5.37 -2.83 -39.34
N ILE A 41 -5.86 -2.79 -38.10
CA ILE A 41 -6.22 -1.56 -37.36
C ILE A 41 -5.33 -1.33 -36.13
N LEU A 42 -4.14 -1.93 -36.12
CA LEU A 42 -3.23 -1.96 -34.98
C LEU A 42 -2.94 -0.56 -34.41
N ASP A 43 -2.72 0.43 -35.27
CA ASP A 43 -2.46 1.81 -34.88
C ASP A 43 -3.60 2.37 -33.99
N THR A 44 -4.84 2.34 -34.49
CA THR A 44 -6.01 2.79 -33.73
C THR A 44 -6.26 1.99 -32.46
N LEU A 45 -5.89 0.71 -32.44
CA LEU A 45 -6.06 -0.14 -31.26
C LEU A 45 -5.02 0.18 -30.19
N LEU A 46 -3.77 0.42 -30.58
CA LEU A 46 -2.71 0.86 -29.67
C LEU A 46 -3.02 2.23 -29.07
N ASP A 47 -3.57 3.16 -29.85
CA ASP A 47 -4.02 4.47 -29.36
C ASP A 47 -5.13 4.35 -28.29
N ARG A 48 -6.12 3.48 -28.54
CA ARG A 48 -7.17 3.17 -27.55
C ARG A 48 -6.60 2.53 -26.29
N LEU A 49 -5.65 1.60 -26.43
CA LEU A 49 -5.00 0.94 -25.29
C LEU A 49 -4.16 1.94 -24.48
N ALA A 50 -3.46 2.86 -25.14
CA ALA A 50 -2.70 3.93 -24.51
C ALA A 50 -3.63 4.84 -23.70
N THR A 51 -4.70 5.35 -24.33
CA THR A 51 -5.73 6.18 -23.67
C THR A 51 -6.34 5.46 -22.46
N TYR A 52 -6.60 4.16 -22.57
CA TYR A 52 -7.12 3.36 -21.46
C TYR A 52 -6.13 3.25 -20.30
N LYS A 53 -4.85 2.99 -20.58
CA LYS A 53 -3.80 2.92 -19.55
C LYS A 53 -3.57 4.27 -18.88
N GLU A 54 -3.56 5.37 -19.64
CA GLU A 54 -3.47 6.73 -19.08
C GLU A 54 -4.61 7.03 -18.10
N LYS A 55 -5.85 6.65 -18.45
CA LYS A 55 -7.01 6.79 -17.55
C LYS A 55 -6.83 5.98 -16.27
N ILE A 56 -6.35 4.74 -16.35
CA ILE A 56 -6.07 3.92 -15.16
C ILE A 56 -5.03 4.59 -14.28
N ILE A 57 -3.91 5.06 -14.86
CA ILE A 57 -2.83 5.72 -14.12
C ILE A 57 -3.35 6.99 -13.44
N ALA A 58 -4.14 7.80 -14.15
CA ALA A 58 -4.76 9.00 -13.60
C ALA A 58 -5.71 8.69 -12.43
N ILE A 59 -6.52 7.63 -12.54
CA ILE A 59 -7.41 7.18 -11.45
C ILE A 59 -6.58 6.71 -10.25
N LYS A 60 -5.57 5.86 -10.46
CA LYS A 60 -4.68 5.39 -9.38
C LYS A 60 -3.99 6.56 -8.67
N SER A 61 -3.48 7.53 -9.42
CA SER A 61 -2.85 8.73 -8.87
C SER A 61 -3.81 9.56 -8.02
N LYS A 62 -5.05 9.76 -8.49
CA LYS A 62 -6.10 10.43 -7.71
C LYS A 62 -6.43 9.71 -6.41
N ILE A 63 -6.55 8.38 -6.45
CA ILE A 63 -6.81 7.57 -5.24
C ILE A 63 -5.64 7.71 -4.25
N LYS A 64 -4.39 7.58 -4.73
CA LYS A 64 -3.18 7.74 -3.92
C LYS A 64 -3.14 9.11 -3.25
N SER A 65 -3.45 10.18 -3.99
CA SER A 65 -3.51 11.53 -3.44
C SER A 65 -4.63 11.70 -2.41
N ALA A 66 -5.81 11.13 -2.64
CA ALA A 66 -6.94 11.23 -1.71
C ALA A 66 -6.68 10.49 -0.39
N MET A 67 -5.93 9.38 -0.43
CA MET A 67 -5.59 8.58 0.75
C MET A 67 -4.51 9.21 1.65
N PHE A 68 -3.74 10.17 1.14
CA PHE A 68 -2.65 10.78 1.90
C PHE A 68 -3.13 11.45 3.19
N TYR A 69 -4.23 12.20 3.14
CA TYR A 69 -4.77 12.90 4.31
C TYR A 69 -5.30 11.95 5.39
N PRO A 70 -6.18 10.96 5.09
CA PRO A 70 -6.61 9.95 6.07
C PRO A 70 -5.44 9.22 6.73
N ILE A 71 -4.44 8.79 5.95
CA ILE A 71 -3.27 8.07 6.48
C ILE A 71 -2.46 8.98 7.41
N SER A 72 -2.24 10.24 7.02
CA SER A 72 -1.48 11.21 7.83
C SER A 72 -2.11 11.43 9.21
N ILE A 73 -3.44 11.59 9.27
CA ILE A 73 -4.16 11.74 10.54
C ILE A 73 -4.08 10.49 11.40
N LEU A 74 -4.25 9.30 10.80
CA LEU A 74 -4.15 8.04 11.53
C LEU A 74 -2.76 7.85 12.14
N VAL A 75 -1.70 8.22 11.42
CA VAL A 75 -0.33 8.18 11.94
C VAL A 75 -0.15 9.12 13.12
N VAL A 76 -0.61 10.38 13.00
CA VAL A 76 -0.52 11.36 14.10
C VAL A 76 -1.32 10.91 15.32
N ALA A 77 -2.55 10.44 15.12
CA ALA A 77 -3.39 9.93 16.19
C ALA A 77 -2.74 8.74 16.89
N PHE A 78 -2.18 7.79 16.13
CA PHE A 78 -1.47 6.64 16.66
C PHE A 78 -0.27 7.06 17.53
N VAL A 79 0.54 8.01 17.07
CA VAL A 79 1.69 8.52 17.85
C VAL A 79 1.23 9.17 19.15
N ILE A 80 0.22 10.05 19.11
CA ILE A 80 -0.30 10.72 20.30
C ILE A 80 -0.84 9.70 21.31
N THR A 81 -1.68 8.76 20.85
CA THR A 81 -2.22 7.71 21.71
C THR A 81 -1.12 6.85 22.32
N ALA A 82 -0.09 6.48 21.55
CA ALA A 82 1.04 5.72 22.08
C ALA A 82 1.80 6.47 23.17
N VAL A 83 2.06 7.77 22.99
CA VAL A 83 2.70 8.61 24.02
C VAL A 83 1.87 8.65 25.31
N ILE A 84 0.55 8.82 25.19
CA ILE A 84 -0.36 8.81 26.34
C ILE A 84 -0.30 7.46 27.06
N MET A 85 -0.37 6.36 26.31
CA MET A 85 -0.36 5.00 26.86
C MET A 85 0.96 4.65 27.57
N ILE A 86 2.10 5.14 27.07
CA ILE A 86 3.43 4.79 27.57
C ILE A 86 3.87 5.68 28.74
N PHE A 87 3.57 6.98 28.69
CA PHE A 87 4.09 7.94 29.66
C PHE A 87 3.01 8.51 30.58
N VAL A 88 1.85 8.87 30.03
CA VAL A 88 0.84 9.64 30.77
C VAL A 88 0.02 8.74 31.69
N ILE A 89 -0.46 7.59 31.21
CA ILE A 89 -1.28 6.67 32.00
C ILE A 89 -0.50 6.09 33.20
N PRO A 90 0.76 5.64 33.05
CA PRO A 90 1.54 5.16 34.21
C PRO A 90 1.80 6.25 35.25
N ALA A 91 2.06 7.49 34.84
CA ALA A 91 2.21 8.61 35.78
C ALA A 91 0.91 8.86 36.57
N PHE A 92 -0.24 8.75 35.92
CA PHE A 92 -1.55 8.83 36.59
C PHE A 92 -1.76 7.70 37.62
N LYS A 93 -1.30 6.48 37.33
CA LYS A 93 -1.36 5.33 38.26
C LYS A 93 -0.58 5.59 39.54
N GLU A 94 0.61 6.20 39.46
CA GLU A 94 1.42 6.55 40.64
C GLU A 94 0.73 7.60 41.51
N VAL A 95 0.16 8.63 40.89
CA VAL A 95 -0.60 9.69 41.58
C VAL A 95 -1.79 9.10 42.34
N PHE A 96 -2.58 8.23 41.71
CA PHE A 96 -3.73 7.60 42.38
C PHE A 96 -3.33 6.69 43.54
N LYS A 97 -2.23 5.92 43.40
CA LYS A 97 -1.67 5.13 44.50
C LYS A 97 -1.28 5.99 45.69
N SER A 98 -0.77 7.21 45.46
CA SER A 98 -0.37 8.12 46.54
C SER A 98 -1.54 8.67 47.37
N PHE A 99 -2.76 8.67 46.81
CA PHE A 99 -3.97 9.13 47.51
C PHE A 99 -4.62 8.07 48.41
N GLY A 100 -4.13 6.84 48.44
CA GLY A 100 -4.67 5.77 49.28
C GLY A 100 -6.08 5.30 48.91
N ALA A 101 -6.57 5.66 47.72
CA ALA A 101 -7.88 5.27 47.21
C ALA A 101 -7.73 4.15 46.16
N ASP A 102 -8.55 3.11 46.28
CA ASP A 102 -8.63 2.06 45.28
C ASP A 102 -9.15 2.62 43.95
N LEU A 103 -8.48 2.28 42.85
CA LEU A 103 -8.90 2.74 41.52
C LEU A 103 -10.22 2.05 41.12
N PRO A 104 -11.21 2.81 40.59
CA PRO A 104 -12.43 2.23 40.05
C PRO A 104 -12.13 1.17 38.98
N ALA A 105 -12.94 0.10 38.92
CA ALA A 105 -12.73 -1.04 38.01
C ALA A 105 -12.48 -0.68 36.53
N PRO A 106 -13.17 0.31 35.91
CA PRO A 106 -12.88 0.72 34.54
C PRO A 106 -11.44 1.24 34.35
N THR A 107 -10.91 1.93 35.36
CA THR A 107 -9.54 2.47 35.36
C THR A 107 -8.49 1.37 35.45
N LEU A 108 -8.77 0.30 36.21
CA LEU A 108 -7.89 -0.87 36.30
C LEU A 108 -7.72 -1.58 34.95
N ILE A 109 -8.79 -1.66 34.16
CA ILE A 109 -8.74 -2.23 32.80
C ILE A 109 -7.84 -1.38 31.91
N VAL A 110 -8.01 -0.05 31.93
CA VAL A 110 -7.17 0.87 31.14
C VAL A 110 -5.70 0.77 31.54
N MET A 111 -5.40 0.68 32.84
CA MET A 111 -4.03 0.49 33.32
C MET A 111 -3.45 -0.86 32.90
N ALA A 112 -4.24 -1.94 32.90
CA ALA A 112 -3.76 -3.24 32.42
C ALA A 112 -3.41 -3.22 30.93
N ILE A 113 -4.21 -2.52 30.11
CA ILE A 113 -3.91 -2.32 28.69
C ILE A 113 -2.65 -1.46 28.52
N SER A 114 -2.49 -0.40 29.32
CA SER A 114 -1.28 0.44 29.33
C SER A 114 -0.04 -0.35 29.74
N ASP A 115 -0.09 -1.16 30.79
CA ASP A 115 1.02 -2.01 31.25
C ASP A 115 1.45 -2.98 30.13
N PHE A 116 0.50 -3.58 29.40
CA PHE A 116 0.79 -4.38 28.20
C PHE A 116 1.46 -3.54 27.10
N PHE A 117 0.95 -2.34 26.82
CA PHE A 117 1.49 -1.46 25.79
C PHE A 117 2.93 -1.01 26.13
N VAL A 118 3.20 -0.66 27.39
CA VAL A 118 4.54 -0.30 27.91
C VAL A 118 5.50 -1.49 27.85
N ALA A 119 5.04 -2.72 28.05
CA ALA A 119 5.90 -3.90 27.95
C ALA A 119 6.32 -4.20 26.49
N TYR A 120 5.40 -4.00 25.54
CA TYR A 120 5.58 -4.43 24.15
C TYR A 120 5.70 -3.29 23.13
N TRP A 121 5.81 -2.03 23.54
CA TRP A 121 5.83 -0.88 22.62
C TRP A 121 6.87 -1.05 21.51
N TRP A 122 8.10 -1.45 21.83
CA TRP A 122 9.17 -1.67 20.86
C TRP A 122 8.79 -2.72 19.80
N ALA A 123 8.13 -3.80 20.21
CA ALA A 123 7.65 -4.84 19.29
C ALA A 123 6.46 -4.35 18.46
N ILE A 124 5.51 -3.64 19.06
CA ILE A 124 4.34 -3.05 18.39
C ILE A 124 4.79 -2.07 17.30
N PHE A 125 5.67 -1.13 17.64
CA PHE A 125 6.23 -0.16 16.69
C PHE A 125 7.08 -0.83 15.61
N SER A 126 7.84 -1.88 15.94
CA SER A 126 8.62 -2.63 14.96
C SER A 126 7.74 -3.40 13.98
N ILE A 127 6.66 -4.02 14.44
CA ILE A 127 5.70 -4.75 13.58
C ILE A 127 4.94 -3.76 12.69
N ILE A 128 4.45 -2.66 13.26
CA ILE A 128 3.71 -1.65 12.48
C ILE A 128 4.63 -0.96 11.49
N GLY A 129 5.82 -0.53 11.91
CA GLY A 129 6.81 0.11 11.04
C GLY A 129 7.34 -0.82 9.95
N GLY A 130 7.69 -2.06 10.32
CA GLY A 130 8.12 -3.10 9.37
C GLY A 130 7.01 -3.51 8.41
N GLY A 131 5.78 -3.62 8.90
CA GLY A 131 4.59 -3.86 8.08
C GLY A 131 4.31 -2.72 7.10
N PHE A 132 4.41 -1.48 7.54
CA PHE A 132 4.31 -0.30 6.68
C PHE A 132 5.41 -0.28 5.62
N TYR A 133 6.66 -0.60 6.00
CA TYR A 133 7.79 -0.65 5.07
C TYR A 133 7.57 -1.74 4.00
N ALA A 134 7.22 -2.97 4.39
CA ALA A 134 6.94 -4.06 3.47
C ALA A 134 5.72 -3.78 2.58
N PHE A 135 4.69 -3.15 3.14
CA PHE A 135 3.53 -2.70 2.38
C PHE A 135 3.94 -1.65 1.34
N PHE A 136 4.72 -0.63 1.72
CA PHE A 136 5.21 0.38 0.78
C PHE A 136 6.14 -0.23 -0.28
N GLU A 137 6.98 -1.18 0.07
CA GLU A 137 7.88 -1.86 -0.86
C GLU A 137 7.12 -2.74 -1.87
N SER A 138 6.12 -3.50 -1.41
CA SER A 138 5.24 -4.27 -2.30
C SER A 138 4.36 -3.39 -3.18
N TRP A 139 3.93 -2.22 -2.68
CA TRP A 139 3.19 -1.24 -3.46
C TRP A 139 4.06 -0.57 -4.53
N LYS A 140 5.33 -0.28 -4.21
CA LYS A 140 6.34 0.23 -5.15
C LYS A 140 6.78 -0.82 -6.19
N ARG A 141 6.66 -2.12 -5.87
CA ARG A 141 6.87 -3.23 -6.81
C ARG A 141 5.68 -3.48 -7.75
N SER A 142 4.50 -2.96 -7.42
CA SER A 142 3.28 -3.08 -8.24
C SER A 142 3.07 -1.87 -9.17
N GLU A 143 3.99 -0.90 -9.10
CA GLU A 143 4.20 0.22 -10.03
C GLU A 143 5.33 -0.16 -10.99
#